data_AF-A0A0B1RZ95-F1
#
_entry.id   AF-A0A0B1RZ95-F1
#
_cell.length_a   1.000
_cell.length_b   1.000
_cell.length_c   1.000
_cell.angle_alpha   90.00
_cell.angle_beta   90.00
_cell.angle_gamma   90.00
#
_symmetry.space_group_name_H-M   'P 1'
#
loop_
_entity.id
_entity.type
_entity.pdbx_description
1 polymer ?
#
loop_
_entity_poly.entity_id
_entity_poly.type
_entity_poly.pdbx_seq_one_letter_code
_entity_poly.pdbx_strand_id
1 'polypeptide(L)'
;MNTSVNPCEDFYEFACGTWNEDHPIPDDMSGFGTFSHVREQVRLQLRVLLEQEVTSESKSINMARIAYKTCMNRTQLDELKTRYADNLKLPLPAYPKPNRNQFRELVE
;
A
#
# COMPACT_ATOMS: atom_id res chain seq x y z
N MET A 1 2.51 -6.35 -26.39
CA MET A 1 1.99 -5.85 -27.68
C MET A 1 1.15 -6.93 -28.30
N ASN A 2 -0.11 -6.64 -28.57
CA ASN A 2 -1.02 -7.52 -29.29
C ASN A 2 -0.97 -7.19 -30.80
N THR A 3 -0.10 -7.87 -31.54
CA THR A 3 0.10 -7.60 -32.97
C THR A 3 -1.05 -8.06 -33.86
N SER A 4 -2.06 -8.72 -33.30
CA SER A 4 -3.25 -9.15 -34.03
C SER A 4 -4.26 -8.01 -34.24
N VAL A 5 -4.11 -6.89 -33.53
CA VAL A 5 -4.99 -5.72 -33.60
C VAL A 5 -4.41 -4.65 -34.53
N ASN A 6 -5.25 -4.01 -35.34
CA ASN A 6 -4.82 -2.91 -36.19
C ASN A 6 -4.54 -1.66 -35.33
N PRO A 7 -3.30 -1.11 -35.31
CA PRO A 7 -2.97 0.05 -34.50
C PRO A 7 -3.71 1.33 -34.91
N CYS A 8 -4.24 1.42 -36.13
CA CYS A 8 -5.05 2.57 -36.57
C CYS A 8 -6.47 2.56 -36.00
N GLU A 9 -6.95 1.39 -35.55
CA GLU A 9 -8.31 1.21 -35.00
C GLU A 9 -8.29 1.27 -33.46
N ASP A 10 -7.35 0.55 -32.83
CA ASP A 10 -7.14 0.59 -31.38
C ASP A 10 -5.64 0.47 -31.07
N PHE A 11 -5.00 1.65 -30.94
CA PHE A 11 -3.58 1.72 -30.62
C PHE A 11 -3.28 1.23 -29.19
N TYR A 12 -4.22 1.38 -28.26
CA TYR A 12 -4.00 0.97 -26.87
C TYR A 12 -3.94 -0.54 -26.75
N GLU A 13 -4.90 -1.25 -27.35
CA GLU A 13 -4.91 -2.71 -27.36
C GLU A 13 -3.71 -3.27 -28.14
N PHE A 14 -3.36 -2.68 -29.29
CA PHE A 14 -2.15 -3.08 -30.01
C PHE A 14 -0.88 -2.95 -29.17
N ALA A 15 -0.69 -1.82 -28.48
CA ALA A 15 0.51 -1.58 -27.69
C ALA A 15 0.52 -2.41 -26.39
N CYS A 16 -0.59 -2.41 -25.65
CA CYS A 16 -0.68 -2.83 -24.26
C CYS A 16 -1.50 -4.11 -24.02
N GLY A 17 -2.26 -4.60 -25.00
CA GLY A 17 -3.23 -5.69 -24.85
C GLY A 17 -2.68 -6.91 -24.13
N THR A 18 -1.59 -7.49 -24.65
CA THR A 18 -0.91 -8.63 -24.01
C THR A 18 -0.43 -8.32 -22.59
N TRP A 19 -0.01 -7.08 -22.30
CA TRP A 19 0.43 -6.72 -20.95
C TRP A 19 -0.76 -6.79 -19.98
N ASN A 20 -1.94 -6.32 -20.39
CA ASN A 20 -3.16 -6.38 -19.57
C ASN A 20 -3.60 -7.83 -19.31
N GLU A 21 -3.44 -8.72 -20.30
CA GLU A 21 -3.75 -10.15 -20.16
C GLU A 21 -2.80 -10.84 -19.15
N ASP A 22 -1.50 -10.55 -19.25
CA ASP A 22 -0.47 -11.17 -18.40
C ASP A 22 -0.43 -10.58 -16.98
N HIS A 23 -0.98 -9.38 -16.77
CA HIS A 23 -0.87 -8.61 -15.52
C HIS A 23 -2.25 -8.20 -14.99
N PRO A 24 -3.06 -9.15 -14.50
CA PRO A 24 -4.33 -8.83 -13.86
C PRO A 24 -4.12 -7.96 -12.62
N ILE A 25 -5.13 -7.15 -12.29
CA ILE A 25 -5.09 -6.29 -11.09
C ILE A 25 -5.07 -7.19 -9.84
N PRO A 26 -4.03 -7.10 -8.98
CA PRO A 26 -3.98 -7.86 -7.73
C PRO A 26 -5.11 -7.49 -6.76
N ASP A 27 -5.52 -8.44 -5.90
CA ASP A 27 -6.64 -8.27 -4.95
C ASP A 27 -6.48 -7.10 -3.98
N ASP A 28 -5.25 -6.68 -3.70
CA ASP A 28 -4.91 -5.58 -2.81
C ASP A 28 -4.77 -4.22 -3.52
N MET A 29 -5.05 -4.15 -4.82
CA MET A 29 -4.91 -2.95 -5.63
C MET A 29 -6.21 -2.58 -6.35
N SER A 30 -6.46 -1.28 -6.47
CA SER A 30 -7.57 -0.75 -7.28
C SER A 30 -7.24 -0.59 -8.76
N GLY A 31 -5.96 -0.73 -9.13
CA GLY A 31 -5.49 -0.62 -10.51
C GLY A 31 -4.02 -1.03 -10.64
N PHE A 32 -3.68 -1.64 -11.77
CA PHE A 32 -2.34 -2.13 -12.04
C PHE A 32 -1.88 -1.69 -13.43
N GLY A 33 -0.71 -1.07 -13.47
CA GLY A 33 -0.12 -0.46 -14.66
C GLY A 33 1.38 -0.33 -14.47
N THR A 34 2.06 0.25 -15.46
CA THR A 34 3.53 0.41 -15.44
C THR A 34 4.06 1.08 -14.18
N PHE A 35 3.42 2.14 -13.70
CA PHE A 35 3.86 2.83 -12.48
C PHE A 35 3.68 2.00 -11.22
N SER A 36 2.57 1.28 -11.09
CA SER A 36 2.33 0.35 -9.98
C SER A 36 3.37 -0.78 -10.01
N HIS A 37 3.63 -1.34 -11.19
CA HIS A 37 4.64 -2.38 -11.37
C HIS A 37 6.04 -1.92 -10.93
N VAL A 38 6.50 -0.76 -11.42
CA VAL A 38 7.81 -0.21 -11.04
C VAL A 38 7.88 0.10 -9.55
N ARG A 39 6.80 0.66 -8.97
CA ARG A 39 6.73 0.94 -7.53
C ARG A 39 6.87 -0.33 -6.71
N GLU A 40 6.22 -1.42 -7.10
CA GLU A 40 6.35 -2.71 -6.42
C GLU A 40 7.77 -3.27 -6.51
N GLN A 41 8.42 -3.17 -7.66
CA GLN A 41 9.82 -3.60 -7.80
C GLN A 41 10.74 -2.83 -6.86
N VAL A 42 10.60 -1.50 -6.76
CA VAL A 42 11.39 -0.68 -5.83
C VAL A 42 11.04 -1.03 -4.38
N ARG A 43 9.75 -1.25 -4.06
CA ARG A 43 9.32 -1.64 -2.71
C ARG A 43 9.98 -2.96 -2.27
N LEU A 44 10.05 -3.94 -3.17
CA LEU A 44 10.70 -5.22 -2.91
C LEU A 44 12.21 -5.06 -2.66
N GLN A 45 12.89 -4.23 -3.46
CA GLN A 45 14.30 -3.93 -3.24
C GLN A 45 14.54 -3.21 -1.90
N LEU A 46 13.72 -2.21 -1.57
CA LEU A 46 13.79 -1.50 -0.30
C LEU A 46 13.56 -2.44 0.89
N ARG A 47 12.60 -3.37 0.77
CA ARG A 47 12.37 -4.41 1.78
C ARG A 47 13.64 -5.20 2.07
N VAL A 48 14.32 -5.70 1.04
CA VAL A 48 15.58 -6.43 1.20
C VAL A 48 16.62 -5.58 1.94
N LEU A 49 16.78 -4.31 1.57
CA LEU A 49 17.78 -3.42 2.19
C LEU A 49 17.46 -3.06 3.65
N LEU A 50 16.17 -2.98 4.00
CA LEU A 50 15.71 -2.62 5.34
C LEU A 50 15.66 -3.82 6.30
N GLU A 51 15.51 -5.03 5.77
CA GLU A 51 15.51 -6.28 6.54
C GLU A 51 16.92 -6.78 6.90
N GLN A 52 17.96 -6.26 6.25
CA GLN A 52 19.34 -6.64 6.55
C GLN A 52 19.73 -6.31 8.01
N GLU A 53 20.45 -7.25 8.64
CA GLU A 53 21.04 -7.10 9.97
C GLU A 53 22.43 -6.45 9.90
N VAL A 54 22.49 -5.25 9.31
CA VAL A 54 23.73 -4.47 9.19
C VAL A 54 23.53 -3.05 9.68
N THR A 55 24.55 -2.51 10.34
CA THR A 55 24.62 -1.11 10.73
C THR A 55 25.24 -0.29 9.60
N SER A 56 24.59 0.82 9.24
CA SER A 56 25.17 1.82 8.34
C SER A 56 25.90 2.89 9.14
N GLU A 57 26.91 3.54 8.55
CA GLU A 57 27.49 4.77 9.10
C GLU A 57 26.45 5.93 9.13
N SER A 58 25.44 5.86 8.27
CA SER A 58 24.38 6.87 8.24
C SER A 58 23.33 6.61 9.32
N LYS A 59 23.22 7.55 10.27
CA LYS A 59 22.17 7.54 11.30
C LYS A 59 20.76 7.46 10.69
N SER A 60 20.51 8.17 9.59
CA SER A 60 19.19 8.19 8.94
C SER A 60 18.81 6.82 8.37
N ILE A 61 19.78 6.07 7.83
CA ILE A 61 19.53 4.72 7.32
C ILE A 61 19.21 3.77 8.49
N ASN A 62 19.95 3.86 9.59
CA ASN A 62 19.68 3.04 10.77
C ASN A 62 18.30 3.35 11.36
N MET A 63 17.89 4.62 11.41
CA MET A 63 16.56 5.01 11.85
C MET A 63 15.45 4.46 10.94
N ALA A 64 15.65 4.49 9.62
CA ALA A 64 14.71 3.89 8.67
C ALA A 64 14.57 2.37 8.89
N ARG A 65 15.67 1.66 9.13
CA ARG A 65 15.66 0.22 9.46
C ARG A 65 14.90 -0.06 10.76
N ILE A 66 15.16 0.72 11.81
CA ILE A 66 14.45 0.59 13.09
C ILE A 66 12.95 0.81 12.89
N ALA A 67 12.57 1.89 12.20
CA ALA A 67 11.16 2.18 11.92
C ALA A 67 10.48 1.05 11.15
N TYR A 68 11.14 0.52 10.10
CA TYR A 68 10.64 -0.62 9.34
C TYR A 68 10.45 -1.86 10.23
N LYS A 69 11.47 -2.27 11.00
CA LYS A 69 11.40 -3.47 11.85
C LYS A 69 10.33 -3.35 12.93
N THR A 70 10.20 -2.20 13.56
CA THR A 70 9.14 -1.95 14.55
C THR A 70 7.75 -2.05 13.92
N CYS A 71 7.56 -1.48 12.72
CA CYS A 71 6.28 -1.55 12.01
C CYS A 71 5.93 -2.99 11.57
N MET A 72 6.92 -3.77 11.14
CA MET A 72 6.71 -5.13 10.64
C MET A 72 6.59 -6.19 11.75
N ASN A 73 6.89 -5.84 13.00
CA ASN A 73 6.78 -6.77 14.14
C ASN A 73 5.32 -6.97 14.58
N ARG A 74 4.62 -7.88 13.89
CA ARG A 74 3.22 -8.20 14.16
C ARG A 74 2.99 -8.77 15.56
N THR A 75 3.93 -9.57 16.08
CA THR A 75 3.82 -10.17 17.43
C THR A 75 3.75 -9.08 18.50
N GLN A 76 4.69 -8.13 18.47
CA GLN A 76 4.66 -7.00 19.41
C GLN A 76 3.41 -6.14 19.21
N LEU A 77 2.97 -5.92 17.96
CA LEU A 77 1.75 -5.17 17.69
C LEU A 77 0.52 -5.86 18.29
N ASP A 78 0.39 -7.18 18.18
CA ASP A 78 -0.76 -7.91 18.69
C ASP A 78 -0.75 -8.00 20.22
N GLU A 79 0.42 -8.17 20.86
CA GLU A 79 0.57 -8.04 22.31
C GLU A 79 0.17 -6.65 22.82
N LEU A 80 0.59 -5.60 22.11
CA LEU A 80 0.21 -4.23 22.42
C LEU A 80 -1.30 -4.04 22.22
N LYS A 81 -1.90 -4.54 21.15
CA LYS A 81 -3.35 -4.47 20.93
C LYS A 81 -4.12 -5.14 22.04
N THR A 82 -3.73 -6.33 22.48
CA THR A 82 -4.39 -7.01 23.61
C THR A 82 -4.25 -6.17 24.88
N ARG A 83 -3.02 -5.73 25.20
CA ARG A 83 -2.76 -4.87 26.36
C ARG A 83 -3.57 -3.57 26.31
N TYR A 84 -3.62 -2.91 25.15
CA TYR A 84 -4.39 -1.68 24.98
C TYR A 84 -5.88 -1.97 24.97
N ALA A 85 -6.39 -3.02 24.33
CA ALA A 85 -7.81 -3.37 24.41
C ALA A 85 -8.27 -3.56 25.88
N ASP A 86 -7.41 -4.14 26.72
CA ASP A 86 -7.68 -4.32 28.15
C ASP A 86 -7.59 -2.99 28.94
N ASN A 87 -6.75 -2.04 28.50
CA ASN A 87 -6.46 -0.78 29.20
C ASN A 87 -7.12 0.46 28.58
N LEU A 88 -7.65 0.37 27.35
CA LEU A 88 -8.29 1.43 26.59
C LEU A 88 -9.77 1.48 26.99
N LYS A 89 -10.02 1.67 28.29
CA LYS A 89 -11.16 2.46 28.75
C LYS A 89 -10.86 3.95 28.56
N LEU A 90 -10.19 4.33 27.46
CA LEU A 90 -10.08 5.74 27.13
C LEU A 90 -11.47 6.15 26.65
N PRO A 91 -12.10 7.17 27.26
CA PRO A 91 -13.20 7.84 26.61
C PRO A 91 -12.61 8.51 25.38
N LEU A 92 -12.57 7.79 24.25
CA LEU A 92 -12.51 8.46 22.97
C LEU A 92 -13.68 9.44 22.99
N PRO A 93 -13.45 10.76 22.82
CA PRO A 93 -14.57 11.69 22.71
C PRO A 93 -15.50 11.11 21.64
N ALA A 94 -16.75 10.90 22.01
CA ALA A 94 -17.72 10.34 21.09
C ALA A 94 -17.75 11.27 19.88
N TYR A 95 -17.18 10.84 18.76
CA TYR A 95 -17.37 11.54 17.50
C TYR A 95 -18.86 11.44 17.20
N PRO A 96 -19.60 12.56 17.18
CA PRO A 96 -21.01 12.53 16.88
C PRO A 96 -21.16 11.91 15.49
N LYS A 97 -21.87 10.77 15.41
CA LYS A 97 -22.19 10.16 14.12
C LYS A 97 -22.99 11.20 13.33
N PRO A 98 -22.52 11.66 12.16
CA PRO A 98 -23.28 12.61 11.38
C PRO A 98 -24.63 11.98 11.01
N ASN A 99 -25.71 12.74 11.14
CA ASN A 99 -27.01 12.23 10.70
C ASN A 99 -27.00 12.08 9.16
N ARG A 100 -27.90 11.26 8.61
CA ARG A 100 -27.99 11.00 7.15
C ARG A 100 -28.15 12.29 6.33
N ASN A 101 -28.75 13.34 6.89
CA ASN A 101 -28.95 14.62 6.22
C ASN A 101 -27.67 15.47 6.21
N GLN A 102 -26.81 15.33 7.22
CA GLN A 102 -25.52 16.02 7.36
C GLN A 102 -24.47 15.52 6.34
N PHE A 103 -24.63 14.29 5.83
CA PHE A 103 -23.82 13.78 4.72
C PHE A 103 -24.21 14.36 3.36
N ARG A 104 -25.46 14.84 3.18
CA ARG A 104 -25.90 15.43 1.91
C ARG A 104 -25.33 16.84 1.69
N GLU A 105 -25.09 17.61 2.75
CA GLU A 105 -24.52 18.97 2.67
C GLU A 105 -23.00 19.01 2.40
N LEU A 106 -22.31 17.86 2.43
CA LEU A 106 -20.87 17.78 2.17
C LEU A 106 -20.52 17.31 0.75
N VAL A 107 -21.53 16.96 -0.05
CA VAL A 107 -21.39 16.40 -1.41
C VAL A 107 -22.12 17.28 -2.45
N GLU A 108 -22.63 18.44 -2.03
CA GLU A 108 -23.02 19.56 -2.89
C GLU A 108 -22.04 20.73 -2.65
#